data_AF-A0A651GZB6-F1
#
_entry.id   AF-A0A651GZB6-F1
#
_cell.length_a   1.000
_cell.length_b   1.000
_cell.length_c   1.000
_cell.angle_alpha   90.00
_cell.angle_beta   90.00
_cell.angle_gamma   90.00
#
_symmetry.space_group_name_H-M   'P 1'
#
loop_
_entity.id
_entity.type
_entity.pdbx_description
1 polymer ?
#
loop_
_entity_poly.entity_id
_entity_poly.type
_entity_poly.pdbx_seq_one_letter_code
_entity_poly.pdbx_strand_id
1 'polypeptide(L)'
;MTYSRVFSFSLNAGLIFFIVAYFSMPANGQSFGPIDDRFNTISQNSVSSLEASGSDLWLGPGLNAWFENTGEIYVPQNADSVFSGRGRAFSLSVDGGRVFAGLGFTSTRGGDPVQAAQGYYQSFNRGDTWNFIPFPLDERAPDECDANSIGPPCDLEFEYGDETYIRTRITVPEQSPPYEVDFFENTLLSVNWASGLLRSTDNGENWERMILPPSTAPELVPERSYEWNSRTLEGQSVNRYDPRFDTNLLGFGLLIDDQQRVWVGTAAGINISENALHAPRGEVSWRRVSWTPNDNDGLLANWIVTIRQQPGTDRVWMTNWRTDSQNRDQNGIIYTEDGGETFHRFLEGIRVNDIGFWNSSIFAAADNGLYISDDDGNSWTRLEQIVSPNSFIRADTRYFALSATDQNLWVGTGDGIASTNDGGESWRIIRVDMPLSGGNIYQPDAPDVKTYAYPNPYSPRQHSLVRIKFELRDQGPVTVRIFDFGMNRVRTLSVNSNRPGSYEAVWDGTDQNGRLVANGTYFYVVDKPGGRDDGKILLMD
;
A
#
# COMPACT_ATOMS: atom_id res chain seq x y z
N MET A 1 52.76 24.50 -2.39
CA MET A 1 53.92 23.67 -2.79
C MET A 1 53.47 22.23 -2.65
N THR A 2 53.38 21.35 -3.65
CA THR A 2 53.93 21.33 -5.01
C THR A 2 53.11 20.34 -5.86
N TYR A 3 53.14 20.56 -7.17
CA TYR A 3 52.44 19.92 -8.28
C TYR A 3 52.63 18.40 -8.48
N SER A 4 51.58 17.78 -9.04
CA SER A 4 51.52 16.92 -10.25
C SER A 4 52.38 15.65 -10.38
N ARG A 5 51.71 14.52 -10.72
CA ARG A 5 51.92 13.86 -12.01
C ARG A 5 50.72 13.01 -12.47
N VAL A 6 50.38 13.25 -13.73
CA VAL A 6 49.34 12.67 -14.60
C VAL A 6 49.91 11.45 -15.32
N PHE A 7 49.08 10.45 -15.65
CA PHE A 7 49.04 9.81 -16.98
C PHE A 7 47.68 9.15 -17.26
N SER A 8 47.18 9.43 -18.47
CA SER A 8 45.94 9.01 -19.16
C SER A 8 46.03 7.57 -19.70
N PHE A 9 44.94 6.84 -20.00
CA PHE A 9 44.18 6.96 -21.26
C PHE A 9 42.80 6.26 -21.28
N SER A 10 41.91 6.90 -22.06
CA SER A 10 40.75 6.45 -22.87
C SER A 10 39.67 5.56 -22.27
N LEU A 11 38.52 6.17 -21.91
CA LEU A 11 37.21 5.53 -22.08
C LEU A 11 36.54 6.12 -23.33
N ASN A 12 36.13 5.25 -24.25
CA ASN A 12 35.22 5.60 -25.34
C ASN A 12 33.84 5.92 -24.73
N ALA A 13 33.51 7.21 -24.64
CA ALA A 13 32.16 7.65 -24.28
C ALA A 13 31.26 7.60 -25.52
N GLY A 14 30.49 6.52 -25.65
CA GLY A 14 29.29 6.54 -26.48
C GLY A 14 28.24 7.41 -25.79
N LEU A 15 28.09 8.66 -26.22
CA LEU A 15 26.95 9.50 -25.83
C LEU A 15 25.67 8.86 -26.35
N ILE A 16 24.89 8.23 -25.47
CA ILE A 16 23.47 8.01 -25.71
C ILE A 16 22.77 9.32 -25.34
N PHE A 17 22.39 10.09 -26.36
CA PHE A 17 21.48 11.21 -26.19
C PHE A 17 20.11 10.67 -25.76
N PHE A 18 19.78 10.79 -24.47
CA PHE A 18 18.38 10.78 -24.06
C PHE A 18 17.75 12.07 -24.57
N ILE A 19 17.02 11.97 -25.67
CA ILE A 19 16.07 13.01 -26.07
C ILE A 19 14.92 12.94 -25.07
N VAL A 20 15.00 13.72 -23.99
CA VAL A 20 13.83 14.04 -23.17
C VAL A 20 13.00 15.03 -23.98
N ALA A 21 12.08 14.50 -24.79
CA ALA A 21 11.03 15.31 -25.38
C ALA A 21 10.05 15.69 -24.26
N TYR A 22 10.19 16.90 -23.70
CA TYR A 22 9.09 17.55 -23.01
C TYR A 22 7.99 17.83 -24.05
N PHE A 23 7.08 16.89 -24.23
CA PHE A 23 5.81 17.20 -24.86
C PHE A 23 5.03 18.08 -23.90
N SER A 24 5.09 19.39 -24.14
CA SER A 24 3.99 20.28 -23.73
C SER A 24 2.73 19.73 -24.38
N MET A 25 1.77 19.26 -23.58
CA MET A 25 0.49 18.87 -24.13
C MET A 25 -0.07 20.08 -24.89
N PRO A 26 -0.28 19.99 -26.22
CA PRO A 26 -1.01 21.03 -26.91
C PRO A 26 -2.38 21.17 -26.26
N ALA A 27 -2.96 22.38 -26.31
CA ALA A 27 -4.30 22.69 -25.82
C ALA A 27 -5.41 22.00 -26.67
N ASN A 28 -5.29 20.69 -26.86
CA ASN A 28 -6.31 19.83 -27.43
C ASN A 28 -7.21 19.38 -26.27
N GLY A 29 -8.52 19.53 -26.45
CA GLY A 29 -9.50 19.32 -25.38
C GLY A 29 -9.43 17.94 -24.73
N GLN A 30 -9.82 17.86 -23.47
CA GLN A 30 -9.99 16.59 -22.77
C GLN A 30 -11.11 15.81 -23.44
N SER A 31 -10.79 14.64 -23.96
CA SER A 31 -11.73 13.75 -24.66
C SER A 31 -12.09 12.57 -23.77
N PHE A 32 -12.71 12.88 -22.63
CA PHE A 32 -13.25 11.88 -21.73
C PHE A 32 -14.77 11.81 -21.91
N GLY A 33 -15.33 10.59 -21.95
CA GLY A 33 -16.75 10.34 -21.84
C GLY A 33 -17.30 10.67 -20.44
N PRO A 34 -18.62 10.55 -20.24
CA PRO A 34 -19.23 10.86 -18.95
C PRO A 34 -18.82 9.86 -17.88
N ILE A 35 -18.62 10.33 -16.66
CA ILE A 35 -18.37 9.50 -15.47
C ILE A 35 -19.68 9.05 -14.84
N ASP A 36 -19.63 7.92 -14.13
CA ASP A 36 -20.78 7.41 -13.37
C ASP A 36 -21.01 8.26 -12.11
N ASP A 37 -22.27 8.56 -11.81
CA ASP A 37 -22.68 9.09 -10.51
C ASP A 37 -23.19 7.93 -9.63
N ARG A 38 -22.52 7.68 -8.51
CA ARG A 38 -22.77 6.57 -7.59
C ARG A 38 -22.95 7.07 -6.16
N PHE A 39 -24.05 6.66 -5.52
CA PHE A 39 -24.23 6.91 -4.09
C PHE A 39 -23.27 6.06 -3.24
N ASN A 40 -23.16 4.77 -3.57
CA ASN A 40 -22.18 3.88 -2.96
C ASN A 40 -20.82 4.06 -3.66
N THR A 41 -19.82 4.47 -2.90
CA THR A 41 -18.49 4.79 -3.41
C THR A 41 -17.40 4.38 -2.41
N ILE A 42 -16.16 4.39 -2.86
CA ILE A 42 -15.00 4.21 -1.98
C ILE A 42 -14.83 5.43 -1.07
N SER A 43 -14.33 5.24 0.14
CA SER A 43 -14.17 6.31 1.13
C SER A 43 -13.06 7.32 0.80
N GLN A 44 -12.05 6.89 0.04
CA GLN A 44 -10.90 7.71 -0.34
C GLN A 44 -10.24 7.19 -1.63
N ASN A 45 -9.51 8.06 -2.33
CA ASN A 45 -8.82 7.72 -3.58
C ASN A 45 -7.55 6.90 -3.36
N SER A 46 -6.86 7.07 -2.23
CA SER A 46 -5.67 6.27 -1.94
C SER A 46 -6.08 4.89 -1.47
N VAL A 47 -5.87 3.87 -2.30
CA VAL A 47 -6.13 2.47 -1.98
C VAL A 47 -4.81 1.74 -1.86
N SER A 48 -4.50 1.28 -0.66
CA SER A 48 -3.18 0.77 -0.28
C SER A 48 -3.12 -0.74 -0.07
N SER A 49 -4.26 -1.41 -0.01
CA SER A 49 -4.35 -2.87 0.05
C SER A 49 -5.57 -3.35 -0.72
N LEU A 50 -5.41 -4.49 -1.38
CA LEU A 50 -6.43 -5.14 -2.18
C LEU A 50 -6.31 -6.64 -1.94
N GLU A 51 -7.42 -7.31 -1.66
CA GLU A 51 -7.46 -8.77 -1.64
C GLU A 51 -8.73 -9.30 -2.28
N ALA A 52 -8.58 -10.32 -3.10
CA ALA A 52 -9.66 -10.87 -3.90
C ALA A 52 -9.84 -12.37 -3.64
N SER A 53 -11.10 -12.81 -3.71
CA SER A 53 -11.44 -14.23 -3.74
C SER A 53 -12.66 -14.43 -4.62
N GLY A 54 -12.50 -15.18 -5.70
CA GLY A 54 -13.53 -15.33 -6.73
C GLY A 54 -13.93 -13.99 -7.34
N SER A 55 -15.22 -13.63 -7.21
CA SER A 55 -15.79 -12.37 -7.73
C SER A 55 -15.70 -11.17 -6.79
N ASP A 56 -15.13 -11.36 -5.60
CA ASP A 56 -15.18 -10.37 -4.52
C ASP A 56 -13.80 -9.75 -4.35
N LEU A 57 -13.74 -8.42 -4.33
CA LEU A 57 -12.52 -7.66 -4.08
C LEU A 57 -12.71 -6.77 -2.86
N TRP A 58 -11.88 -6.93 -1.84
CA TRP A 58 -11.84 -6.10 -0.64
C TRP A 58 -10.77 -5.02 -0.77
N LEU A 59 -11.06 -3.82 -0.27
CA LEU A 59 -10.25 -2.62 -0.46
C LEU A 59 -9.92 -1.95 0.88
N GLY A 60 -8.63 -1.81 1.16
CA GLY A 60 -8.13 -0.94 2.22
C GLY A 60 -7.86 0.49 1.72
N PRO A 61 -7.95 1.50 2.59
CA PRO A 61 -8.12 1.38 4.04
C PRO A 61 -9.57 1.45 4.53
N GLY A 62 -10.55 1.67 3.63
CA GLY A 62 -11.96 1.83 4.00
C GLY A 62 -12.71 0.53 4.32
N LEU A 63 -12.07 -0.63 4.12
CA LEU A 63 -12.69 -1.95 4.20
C LEU A 63 -13.91 -2.09 3.27
N ASN A 64 -13.95 -1.30 2.19
CA ASN A 64 -14.96 -1.39 1.14
C ASN A 64 -14.81 -2.71 0.38
N ALA A 65 -15.85 -3.16 -0.32
CA ALA A 65 -15.72 -4.25 -1.29
C ALA A 65 -16.30 -3.87 -2.65
N TRP A 66 -15.76 -4.45 -3.72
CA TRP A 66 -16.33 -4.45 -5.05
C TRP A 66 -16.77 -5.88 -5.39
N PHE A 67 -18.04 -6.05 -5.77
CA PHE A 67 -18.56 -7.35 -6.18
C PHE A 67 -18.82 -7.37 -7.69
N GLU A 68 -18.02 -8.14 -8.43
CA GLU A 68 -18.06 -8.12 -9.90
C GLU A 68 -19.39 -8.54 -10.48
N ASN A 69 -20.05 -9.52 -9.85
CA ASN A 69 -21.34 -10.03 -10.28
C ASN A 69 -22.45 -8.97 -10.26
N THR A 70 -22.31 -7.93 -9.41
CA THR A 70 -23.29 -6.86 -9.27
C THR A 70 -22.81 -5.54 -9.87
N GLY A 71 -21.49 -5.31 -9.93
CA GLY A 71 -20.91 -4.02 -10.28
C GLY A 71 -21.09 -2.94 -9.22
N GLU A 72 -21.44 -3.35 -7.99
CA GLU A 72 -21.69 -2.45 -6.86
C GLU A 72 -20.54 -2.42 -5.86
N ILE A 73 -20.42 -1.28 -5.18
CA ILE A 73 -19.51 -1.09 -4.05
C ILE A 73 -20.28 -1.37 -2.77
N TYR A 74 -19.80 -2.35 -2.00
CA TYR A 74 -20.21 -2.58 -0.64
C TYR A 74 -19.46 -1.67 0.33
N VAL A 75 -20.18 -1.16 1.33
CA VAL A 75 -19.64 -0.30 2.38
C VAL A 75 -20.01 -0.92 3.73
N PRO A 76 -19.03 -1.29 4.57
CA PRO A 76 -19.27 -2.05 5.79
C PRO A 76 -19.81 -1.16 6.92
N GLN A 77 -21.10 -0.84 6.88
CA GLN A 77 -21.74 0.05 7.87
C GLN A 77 -21.68 -0.50 9.30
N ASN A 78 -21.58 -1.83 9.47
CA ASN A 78 -21.49 -2.49 10.78
C ASN A 78 -20.04 -2.66 11.27
N ALA A 79 -19.04 -2.16 10.52
CA ALA A 79 -17.63 -2.15 10.91
C ALA A 79 -17.24 -0.77 11.48
N ASP A 80 -17.87 -0.39 12.60
CA ASP A 80 -17.79 0.95 13.18
C ASP A 80 -16.36 1.47 13.38
N SER A 81 -15.42 0.61 13.79
CA SER A 81 -14.03 1.00 14.01
C SER A 81 -13.37 1.63 12.77
N VAL A 82 -13.83 1.27 11.56
CA VAL A 82 -13.35 1.80 10.27
C VAL A 82 -14.30 2.85 9.72
N PHE A 83 -15.60 2.55 9.66
CA PHE A 83 -16.58 3.42 9.00
C PHE A 83 -16.84 4.72 9.76
N SER A 84 -17.08 4.65 11.06
CA SER A 84 -17.32 5.81 11.93
C SER A 84 -16.12 6.15 12.82
N GLY A 85 -15.14 5.25 12.90
CA GLY A 85 -13.96 5.36 13.73
C GLY A 85 -12.69 5.82 13.02
N ARG A 86 -11.59 5.82 13.78
CA ARG A 86 -10.25 6.20 13.32
C ARG A 86 -9.49 5.05 12.64
N GLY A 87 -10.02 3.84 12.68
CA GLY A 87 -9.38 2.64 12.19
C GLY A 87 -9.33 2.61 10.69
N ARG A 88 -8.29 2.01 10.16
CA ARG A 88 -8.02 1.86 8.73
C ARG A 88 -7.55 0.43 8.51
N ALA A 89 -8.05 -0.22 7.46
CA ALA A 89 -7.53 -1.53 7.06
C ALA A 89 -6.14 -1.36 6.47
N PHE A 90 -5.12 -1.82 7.20
CA PHE A 90 -3.73 -1.80 6.74
C PHE A 90 -3.47 -3.02 5.86
N SER A 91 -4.04 -4.16 6.23
CA SER A 91 -3.88 -5.46 5.58
C SER A 91 -5.21 -6.21 5.54
N LEU A 92 -5.31 -7.12 4.59
CA LEU A 92 -6.48 -7.96 4.33
C LEU A 92 -5.98 -9.37 3.98
N SER A 93 -6.78 -10.38 4.28
CA SER A 93 -6.68 -11.72 3.71
C SER A 93 -8.10 -12.26 3.54
N VAL A 94 -8.36 -12.93 2.42
CA VAL A 94 -9.70 -13.32 1.99
C VAL A 94 -9.67 -14.73 1.40
N ASP A 95 -10.57 -15.59 1.87
CA ASP A 95 -10.80 -16.91 1.29
C ASP A 95 -12.30 -17.23 1.29
N GLY A 96 -12.88 -17.30 0.09
CA GLY A 96 -14.31 -17.46 -0.13
C GLY A 96 -15.14 -16.41 0.61
N GLY A 97 -15.96 -16.86 1.56
CA GLY A 97 -16.80 -15.98 2.37
C GLY A 97 -16.11 -15.34 3.56
N ARG A 98 -14.86 -15.71 3.84
CA ARG A 98 -14.14 -15.26 5.02
C ARG A 98 -13.22 -14.09 4.69
N VAL A 99 -13.25 -13.08 5.56
CA VAL A 99 -12.40 -11.89 5.46
C VAL A 99 -11.74 -11.67 6.81
N PHE A 100 -10.43 -11.47 6.80
CA PHE A 100 -9.66 -11.07 7.97
C PHE A 100 -8.91 -9.78 7.66
N ALA A 101 -9.05 -8.77 8.51
CA ALA A 101 -8.51 -7.44 8.27
C ALA A 101 -7.68 -6.97 9.47
N GLY A 102 -6.43 -6.58 9.22
CA GLY A 102 -5.56 -5.89 10.17
C GLY A 102 -5.87 -4.41 10.22
N LEU A 103 -6.24 -3.89 11.39
CA LEU A 103 -6.64 -2.50 11.56
C LEU A 103 -5.57 -1.69 12.29
N GLY A 104 -5.26 -0.52 11.75
CA GLY A 104 -4.36 0.46 12.36
C GLY A 104 -4.91 1.88 12.32
N PHE A 105 -4.22 2.80 12.99
CA PHE A 105 -4.49 4.23 12.93
C PHE A 105 -3.20 5.04 13.11
N THR A 106 -3.24 6.32 12.79
CA THR A 106 -2.11 7.24 13.05
C THR A 106 -2.33 7.95 14.38
N SER A 107 -1.44 7.72 15.35
CA SER A 107 -1.41 8.39 16.65
C SER A 107 -0.52 9.63 16.55
N THR A 108 -0.99 10.76 17.07
CA THR A 108 -0.18 12.00 17.24
C THR A 108 0.20 12.24 18.70
N ARG A 109 -0.03 11.25 19.57
CA ARG A 109 0.36 11.32 20.97
C ARG A 109 1.89 11.27 21.05
N GLY A 110 2.50 12.32 21.59
CA GLY A 110 3.96 12.43 21.70
C GLY A 110 4.63 13.31 20.65
N GLY A 111 3.86 14.00 19.79
CA GLY A 111 4.38 14.93 18.79
C GLY A 111 4.24 14.37 17.38
N ASP A 112 5.27 13.67 16.91
CA ASP A 112 5.31 13.16 15.54
C ASP A 112 4.24 12.06 15.30
N PRO A 113 3.62 12.02 14.10
CA PRO A 113 2.67 10.96 13.76
C PRO A 113 3.35 9.58 13.75
N VAL A 114 2.80 8.65 14.52
CA VAL A 114 3.27 7.25 14.60
C VAL A 114 2.12 6.31 14.27
N GLN A 115 2.37 5.30 13.43
CA GLN A 115 1.38 4.26 13.13
C GLN A 115 1.18 3.34 14.35
N ALA A 116 -0.07 2.98 14.62
CA ALA A 116 -0.46 2.21 15.79
C ALA A 116 -1.47 1.12 15.41
N ALA A 117 -1.45 0.02 16.15
CA ALA A 117 -2.44 -1.04 16.02
C ALA A 117 -3.79 -0.64 16.62
N GLN A 118 -4.89 -1.02 15.97
CA GLN A 118 -6.23 -0.94 16.57
C GLN A 118 -6.76 -2.31 16.97
N GLY A 119 -6.44 -3.34 16.19
CA GLY A 119 -6.95 -4.70 16.36
C GLY A 119 -7.25 -5.30 14.99
N TYR A 120 -8.26 -6.16 14.96
CA TYR A 120 -8.63 -6.89 13.77
C TYR A 120 -10.14 -6.90 13.56
N TYR A 121 -10.55 -7.04 12.31
CA TYR A 121 -11.91 -7.41 11.95
C TYR A 121 -11.92 -8.79 11.31
N GLN A 122 -12.93 -9.59 11.64
CA GLN A 122 -13.17 -10.86 10.97
C GLN A 122 -14.64 -10.97 10.56
N SER A 123 -14.86 -11.49 9.36
CA SER A 123 -16.17 -11.86 8.85
C SER A 123 -16.11 -13.28 8.31
N PHE A 124 -17.18 -14.05 8.50
CA PHE A 124 -17.34 -15.40 7.94
C PHE A 124 -18.44 -15.47 6.86
N ASN A 125 -19.05 -14.33 6.53
CA ASN A 125 -20.23 -14.23 5.67
C ASN A 125 -20.13 -13.05 4.71
N ARG A 126 -19.00 -12.93 4.00
CA ARG A 126 -18.76 -11.93 2.94
C ARG A 126 -18.98 -10.48 3.40
N GLY A 127 -18.72 -10.23 4.68
CA GLY A 127 -18.79 -8.92 5.30
C GLY A 127 -20.17 -8.51 5.77
N ASP A 128 -21.19 -9.38 5.72
CA ASP A 128 -22.52 -9.07 6.25
C ASP A 128 -22.47 -8.77 7.76
N THR A 129 -21.62 -9.49 8.50
CA THR A 129 -21.36 -9.25 9.92
C THR A 129 -19.87 -9.26 10.22
N TRP A 130 -19.46 -8.38 11.13
CA TRP A 130 -18.06 -8.22 11.52
C TRP A 130 -17.88 -8.45 13.02
N ASN A 131 -16.90 -9.29 13.37
CA ASN A 131 -16.41 -9.44 14.73
C ASN A 131 -15.14 -8.61 14.91
N PHE A 132 -15.14 -7.69 15.88
CA PHE A 132 -13.96 -6.91 16.23
C PHE A 132 -13.13 -7.63 17.29
N ILE A 133 -11.84 -7.79 17.04
CA ILE A 133 -10.87 -8.40 17.95
C ILE A 133 -9.89 -7.30 18.36
N PRO A 134 -9.80 -6.92 19.65
CA PRO A 134 -8.86 -5.90 20.10
C PRO A 134 -7.41 -6.36 19.91
N PHE A 135 -6.49 -5.42 19.67
CA PHE A 135 -5.08 -5.75 19.55
C PHE A 135 -4.51 -6.29 20.88
N PRO A 136 -3.79 -7.43 20.88
CA PRO A 136 -3.31 -8.08 22.10
C PRO A 136 -2.09 -7.36 22.69
N LEU A 137 -2.33 -6.43 23.62
CA LEU A 137 -1.27 -5.75 24.38
C LEU A 137 -0.84 -6.54 25.62
N ASP A 138 0.42 -6.42 25.99
CA ASP A 138 0.89 -6.90 27.29
C ASP A 138 0.31 -6.07 28.42
N GLU A 139 0.15 -6.70 29.59
CA GLU A 139 -0.18 -5.98 30.81
C GLU A 139 0.89 -4.94 31.14
N ARG A 140 0.44 -3.81 31.69
CA ARG A 140 1.32 -2.72 32.14
C ARG A 140 2.29 -3.26 33.20
N ALA A 141 3.55 -2.86 33.09
CA ALA A 141 4.56 -3.18 34.10
C ALA A 141 4.18 -2.60 35.48
N PRO A 142 4.61 -3.22 36.59
CA PRO A 142 4.50 -2.64 37.93
C PRO A 142 5.10 -1.22 38.00
N ASP A 143 4.55 -0.38 38.88
CA ASP A 143 4.99 1.04 38.99
C ASP A 143 6.44 1.21 39.47
N GLU A 144 7.04 0.17 40.06
CA GLU A 144 8.47 0.14 40.45
C GLU A 144 9.42 -0.08 39.26
N CYS A 145 8.90 -0.51 38.11
CA CYS A 145 9.70 -0.74 36.92
C CYS A 145 9.99 0.57 36.18
N ASP A 146 11.25 0.73 35.80
CA ASP A 146 11.75 1.84 34.99
C ASP A 146 12.42 1.35 33.69
N ALA A 147 12.93 2.28 32.90
CA ALA A 147 13.58 1.97 31.62
C ALA A 147 14.89 1.17 31.73
N ASN A 148 15.45 1.06 32.94
CA ASN A 148 16.69 0.32 33.22
C ASN A 148 16.43 -1.04 33.85
N SER A 149 15.21 -1.31 34.30
CA SER A 149 14.82 -2.57 34.91
C SER A 149 14.94 -3.72 33.90
N ILE A 150 15.52 -4.84 34.33
CA ILE A 150 15.74 -6.04 33.50
C ILE A 150 15.16 -7.26 34.23
N GLY A 151 14.46 -8.11 33.49
CA GLY A 151 13.90 -9.35 33.99
C GLY A 151 12.56 -9.16 34.71
N PRO A 152 11.91 -10.26 35.14
CA PRO A 152 10.64 -10.18 35.84
C PRO A 152 10.74 -9.40 37.16
N PRO A 153 9.71 -8.62 37.53
CA PRO A 153 8.42 -8.51 36.84
C PRO A 153 8.38 -7.45 35.72
N CYS A 154 9.49 -6.77 35.44
CA CYS A 154 9.52 -5.65 34.49
C CYS A 154 9.54 -6.10 33.03
N ASP A 155 10.33 -7.14 32.73
CA ASP A 155 10.24 -7.91 31.50
C ASP A 155 9.29 -9.11 31.66
N LEU A 156 8.94 -9.76 30.54
CA LEU A 156 8.17 -11.00 30.52
C LEU A 156 9.07 -12.17 30.13
N GLU A 157 8.83 -13.33 30.73
CA GLU A 157 9.51 -14.58 30.37
C GLU A 157 8.79 -15.29 29.23
N PHE A 158 9.56 -16.03 28.42
CA PHE A 158 9.05 -17.00 27.47
C PHE A 158 9.99 -18.19 27.36
N GLU A 159 9.41 -19.36 27.07
CA GLU A 159 10.15 -20.60 26.86
C GLU A 159 10.38 -20.83 25.36
N TYR A 160 11.58 -21.30 25.01
CA TYR A 160 11.92 -21.78 23.68
C TYR A 160 12.90 -22.94 23.81
N GLY A 161 12.53 -24.11 23.29
CA GLY A 161 13.21 -25.35 23.63
C GLY A 161 13.23 -25.59 25.14
N ASP A 162 14.40 -25.95 25.67
CA ASP A 162 14.63 -26.17 27.10
C ASP A 162 15.07 -24.90 27.86
N GLU A 163 15.06 -23.74 27.21
CA GLU A 163 15.60 -22.48 27.75
C GLU A 163 14.48 -21.47 28.05
N THR A 164 14.71 -20.64 29.08
CA THR A 164 13.84 -19.51 29.42
C THR A 164 14.53 -18.20 29.07
N TYR A 165 13.85 -17.36 28.30
CA TYR A 165 14.33 -16.06 27.85
C TYR A 165 13.44 -14.94 28.38
N ILE A 166 13.96 -13.71 28.35
CA ILE A 166 13.21 -12.51 28.68
C ILE A 166 12.93 -11.66 27.43
N ARG A 167 11.79 -10.97 27.43
CA ARG A 167 11.40 -10.01 26.39
C ARG A 167 10.88 -8.72 26.99
N THR A 168 11.07 -7.62 26.26
CA THR A 168 10.41 -6.36 26.60
C THR A 168 8.89 -6.50 26.47
N ARG A 169 8.16 -5.72 27.28
CA ARG A 169 6.70 -5.59 27.18
C ARG A 169 6.31 -4.67 26.03
N ILE A 170 5.17 -4.96 25.41
CA ILE A 170 4.49 -4.11 24.42
C ILE A 170 3.12 -3.75 25.00
N THR A 171 3.08 -2.63 25.73
CA THR A 171 1.91 -2.20 26.50
C THR A 171 1.10 -1.11 25.79
N VAL A 172 1.54 -0.67 24.62
CA VAL A 172 0.90 0.38 23.83
C VAL A 172 0.79 -0.04 22.36
N PRO A 173 -0.24 0.43 21.63
CA PRO A 173 -0.44 0.05 20.23
C PRO A 173 0.51 0.76 19.26
N GLU A 174 1.10 1.89 19.65
CA GLU A 174 2.05 2.63 18.82
C GLU A 174 3.22 1.75 18.39
N GLN A 175 3.69 1.98 17.15
CA GLN A 175 4.74 1.19 16.50
C GLN A 175 4.37 -0.28 16.25
N SER A 176 3.10 -0.67 16.36
CA SER A 176 2.65 -2.04 16.04
C SER A 176 1.56 -2.08 14.95
N PRO A 177 1.66 -1.33 13.84
CA PRO A 177 0.69 -1.49 12.76
C PRO A 177 0.70 -2.94 12.24
N PRO A 178 -0.48 -3.56 11.99
CA PRO A 178 -0.59 -4.88 11.39
C PRO A 178 -0.37 -4.78 9.88
N TYR A 179 0.89 -4.86 9.46
CA TYR A 179 1.29 -4.62 8.07
C TYR A 179 0.79 -5.69 7.10
N GLU A 180 0.73 -6.94 7.53
CA GLU A 180 0.14 -8.04 6.76
C GLU A 180 -0.59 -9.00 7.71
N VAL A 181 -1.68 -9.60 7.24
CA VAL A 181 -2.42 -10.64 7.95
C VAL A 181 -2.66 -11.80 7.01
N ASP A 182 -2.70 -13.01 7.55
CA ASP A 182 -3.07 -14.19 6.79
C ASP A 182 -3.75 -15.22 7.70
N PHE A 183 -4.44 -16.20 7.13
CA PHE A 183 -5.05 -17.26 7.91
C PHE A 183 -5.10 -18.60 7.19
N PHE A 184 -5.10 -19.66 7.98
CA PHE A 184 -5.33 -21.02 7.52
C PHE A 184 -6.24 -21.72 8.53
N GLU A 185 -7.40 -22.20 8.06
CA GLU A 185 -8.45 -22.71 8.94
C GLU A 185 -8.72 -21.75 10.13
N ASN A 186 -8.60 -22.19 11.37
CA ASN A 186 -8.82 -21.33 12.54
C ASN A 186 -7.56 -20.55 12.99
N THR A 187 -6.42 -20.80 12.35
CA THR A 187 -5.16 -20.13 12.67
C THR A 187 -5.09 -18.77 11.98
N LEU A 188 -4.96 -17.72 12.77
CA LEU A 188 -4.73 -16.35 12.31
C LEU A 188 -3.28 -15.96 12.55
N LEU A 189 -2.67 -15.34 11.55
CA LEU A 189 -1.36 -14.75 11.64
C LEU A 189 -1.45 -13.24 11.37
N SER A 190 -0.67 -12.47 12.11
CA SER A 190 -0.50 -11.05 11.87
C SER A 190 0.96 -10.69 12.05
N VAL A 191 1.56 -10.11 11.03
CA VAL A 191 2.89 -9.53 11.13
C VAL A 191 2.75 -8.04 11.41
N ASN A 192 3.49 -7.58 12.41
CA ASN A 192 3.42 -6.23 12.94
C ASN A 192 4.84 -5.69 13.06
N TRP A 193 4.98 -4.36 13.04
CA TRP A 193 6.30 -3.75 13.12
C TRP A 193 7.01 -4.08 14.45
N ALA A 194 6.73 -3.41 15.57
CA ALA A 194 7.39 -3.73 16.84
C ALA A 194 6.81 -4.98 17.53
N SER A 195 5.56 -5.35 17.25
CA SER A 195 4.94 -6.54 17.85
C SER A 195 5.36 -7.88 17.22
N GLY A 196 6.11 -7.84 16.12
CA GLY A 196 6.58 -9.04 15.41
C GLY A 196 5.43 -9.88 14.86
N LEU A 197 5.62 -11.19 14.83
CA LEU A 197 4.60 -12.15 14.40
C LEU A 197 3.69 -12.54 15.57
N LEU A 198 2.40 -12.34 15.38
CA LEU A 198 1.33 -12.80 16.27
C LEU A 198 0.63 -13.99 15.65
N ARG A 199 0.27 -14.97 16.49
CA ARG A 199 -0.54 -16.13 16.11
C ARG A 199 -1.73 -16.29 17.05
N SER A 200 -2.87 -16.66 16.51
CA SER A 200 -3.99 -17.23 17.23
C SER A 200 -4.38 -18.53 16.54
N THR A 201 -4.76 -19.57 17.30
CA THR A 201 -5.20 -20.87 16.75
C THR A 201 -6.69 -21.12 16.96
N ASP A 202 -7.41 -20.11 17.46
CA ASP A 202 -8.81 -20.18 17.90
C ASP A 202 -9.62 -18.98 17.40
N ASN A 203 -9.38 -18.56 16.15
CA ASN A 203 -10.07 -17.44 15.51
C ASN A 203 -9.96 -16.10 16.24
N GLY A 204 -8.84 -15.88 16.92
CA GLY A 204 -8.50 -14.62 17.56
C GLY A 204 -9.00 -14.46 18.99
N GLU A 205 -9.47 -15.54 19.63
CA GLU A 205 -9.83 -15.52 21.06
C GLU A 205 -8.58 -15.39 21.93
N ASN A 206 -7.53 -16.18 21.64
CA ASN A 206 -6.25 -16.11 22.32
C ASN A 206 -5.12 -15.85 21.32
N TRP A 207 -4.18 -14.99 21.74
CA TRP A 207 -3.04 -14.59 20.91
C TRP A 207 -1.72 -14.86 21.63
N GLU A 208 -0.75 -15.32 20.86
CA GLU A 208 0.63 -15.47 21.28
C GLU A 208 1.58 -14.73 20.35
N ARG A 209 2.69 -14.24 20.93
CA ARG A 209 3.81 -13.66 20.18
C ARG A 209 4.76 -14.76 19.77
N MET A 210 4.87 -15.01 18.48
CA MET A 210 5.77 -16.01 17.91
C MET A 210 7.22 -15.52 18.01
N ILE A 211 8.14 -16.48 18.14
CA ILE A 211 9.56 -16.19 18.39
C ILE A 211 10.28 -16.25 17.04
N LEU A 212 10.85 -15.12 16.61
CA LEU A 212 11.70 -15.04 15.42
C LEU A 212 13.18 -15.10 15.83
N PRO A 213 14.08 -15.67 14.99
CA PRO A 213 15.51 -15.72 15.29
C PRO A 213 16.10 -14.33 15.50
N PRO A 214 17.16 -14.20 16.31
CA PRO A 214 17.96 -12.98 16.31
C PRO A 214 18.59 -12.76 14.92
N SER A 215 18.81 -11.52 14.49
CA SER A 215 19.37 -11.22 13.16
C SER A 215 20.77 -11.80 12.92
N THR A 216 21.46 -12.22 13.96
CA THR A 216 22.78 -12.87 13.90
C THR A 216 22.71 -14.37 13.66
N ALA A 217 21.54 -15.00 13.81
CA ALA A 217 21.34 -16.43 13.60
C ALA A 217 20.75 -16.71 12.20
N PRO A 218 21.25 -17.72 11.48
CA PRO A 218 20.66 -18.16 10.21
C PRO A 218 19.46 -19.10 10.41
N GLU A 219 19.24 -19.60 11.63
CA GLU A 219 18.14 -20.51 11.96
C GLU A 219 17.73 -20.39 13.43
N LEU A 220 16.48 -20.69 13.74
CA LEU A 220 15.94 -20.88 15.09
C LEU A 220 15.44 -22.33 15.21
N VAL A 221 16.03 -23.16 16.09
CA VAL A 221 15.61 -24.53 16.35
C VAL A 221 15.60 -24.83 17.87
N PRO A 222 14.67 -25.65 18.40
CA PRO A 222 14.48 -25.82 19.84
C PRO A 222 15.71 -26.40 20.58
N GLU A 223 16.58 -27.11 19.88
CA GLU A 223 17.75 -27.79 20.46
C GLU A 223 18.95 -26.86 20.70
N ARG A 224 18.84 -25.56 20.38
CA ARG A 224 19.93 -24.59 20.48
C ARG A 224 19.56 -23.39 21.34
N SER A 225 20.57 -22.81 21.98
CA SER A 225 20.44 -21.57 22.75
C SER A 225 20.75 -20.34 21.87
N TYR A 226 20.09 -19.23 22.15
CA TYR A 226 20.15 -18.00 21.35
C TYR A 226 20.41 -16.75 22.20
N GLU A 227 20.99 -15.73 21.57
CA GLU A 227 21.19 -14.42 22.20
C GLU A 227 20.58 -13.32 21.34
N TRP A 228 19.58 -12.62 21.90
CA TRP A 228 19.05 -11.37 21.35
C TRP A 228 19.79 -10.20 21.98
N ASN A 229 20.74 -9.65 21.23
CA ASN A 229 21.60 -8.57 21.69
C ASN A 229 20.81 -7.26 21.84
N SER A 230 20.49 -6.87 23.08
CA SER A 230 19.81 -5.62 23.42
C SER A 230 20.64 -4.80 24.42
N ARG A 231 20.19 -3.57 24.72
CA ARG A 231 20.82 -2.69 25.72
C ARG A 231 19.80 -1.99 26.61
N THR A 232 20.20 -1.71 27.84
CA THR A 232 19.46 -0.77 28.72
C THR A 232 19.61 0.66 28.23
N LEU A 233 18.84 1.58 28.84
CA LEU A 233 18.96 3.02 28.55
C LEU A 233 20.36 3.56 28.87
N GLU A 234 21.03 2.99 29.88
CA GLU A 234 22.42 3.30 30.25
C GLU A 234 23.47 2.61 29.36
N GLY A 235 23.05 1.78 28.40
CA GLY A 235 23.93 1.12 27.44
C GLY A 235 24.52 -0.20 27.88
N GLN A 236 24.07 -0.77 29.02
CA GLN A 236 24.48 -2.12 29.45
C GLN A 236 23.91 -3.17 28.49
N SER A 237 24.76 -4.07 28.00
CA SER A 237 24.34 -5.21 27.16
C SER A 237 23.49 -6.22 27.95
N VAL A 238 22.42 -6.69 27.32
CA VAL A 238 21.47 -7.67 27.90
C VAL A 238 21.03 -8.63 26.81
N ASN A 239 20.93 -9.94 27.12
CA ASN A 239 20.21 -10.90 26.27
C ASN A 239 18.70 -10.72 26.50
N ARG A 240 18.02 -9.98 25.64
CA ARG A 240 16.60 -9.67 25.75
C ARG A 240 15.98 -9.56 24.36
N TYR A 241 14.90 -10.30 24.12
CA TYR A 241 14.10 -10.19 22.91
C TYR A 241 13.47 -8.78 22.87
N ASP A 242 14.01 -7.92 22.01
CA ASP A 242 13.73 -6.49 22.00
C ASP A 242 13.75 -5.94 20.57
N PRO A 243 12.58 -5.64 19.97
CA PRO A 243 12.46 -5.20 18.58
C PRO A 243 13.12 -3.84 18.32
N ARG A 244 13.48 -3.07 19.35
CA ARG A 244 14.20 -1.80 19.21
C ARG A 244 15.66 -1.98 18.80
N PHE A 245 16.22 -3.17 19.00
CA PHE A 245 17.64 -3.46 18.78
C PHE A 245 17.90 -4.50 17.71
N ASP A 246 16.88 -5.28 17.33
CA ASP A 246 17.01 -6.35 16.34
C ASP A 246 15.94 -6.17 15.25
N THR A 247 16.41 -5.84 14.03
CA THR A 247 15.53 -5.55 12.89
C THR A 247 14.89 -6.81 12.30
N ASN A 248 15.32 -8.02 12.66
CA ASN A 248 14.63 -9.26 12.28
C ASN A 248 13.36 -9.49 13.11
N LEU A 249 13.18 -8.74 14.19
CA LEU A 249 11.95 -8.76 14.98
C LEU A 249 10.92 -7.74 14.46
N LEU A 250 11.32 -6.90 13.50
CA LEU A 250 10.48 -5.90 12.86
C LEU A 250 9.83 -6.46 11.60
N GLY A 251 8.58 -6.89 11.72
CA GLY A 251 7.87 -7.59 10.67
C GLY A 251 7.12 -6.68 9.69
N PHE A 252 7.00 -7.11 8.43
CA PHE A 252 6.36 -6.37 7.34
C PHE A 252 5.51 -7.26 6.44
N GLY A 253 6.12 -8.30 5.85
CA GLY A 253 5.45 -9.21 4.92
C GLY A 253 5.07 -10.54 5.56
N LEU A 254 4.00 -11.15 5.10
CA LEU A 254 3.51 -12.45 5.57
C LEU A 254 2.90 -13.22 4.39
N LEU A 255 3.12 -14.52 4.36
CA LEU A 255 2.43 -15.46 3.46
C LEU A 255 2.34 -16.82 4.14
N ILE A 256 1.17 -17.45 4.08
CA ILE A 256 1.00 -18.90 4.20
C ILE A 256 0.92 -19.44 2.78
N ASP A 257 1.90 -20.21 2.34
CA ASP A 257 1.88 -20.78 0.99
C ASP A 257 1.01 -22.05 0.91
N ASP A 258 0.80 -22.56 -0.30
CA ASP A 258 0.02 -23.77 -0.57
C ASP A 258 0.61 -25.05 0.05
N GLN A 259 1.92 -25.03 0.36
CA GLN A 259 2.62 -26.08 1.10
C GLN A 259 2.51 -25.88 2.62
N GLN A 260 1.71 -24.91 3.07
CA GLN A 260 1.45 -24.57 4.47
C GLN A 260 2.70 -24.08 5.23
N ARG A 261 3.69 -23.55 4.50
CA ARG A 261 4.84 -22.88 5.09
C ARG A 261 4.49 -21.44 5.42
N VAL A 262 5.00 -20.95 6.54
CA VAL A 262 4.86 -19.56 6.96
C VAL A 262 6.11 -18.79 6.59
N TRP A 263 5.93 -17.75 5.78
CA TRP A 263 6.97 -16.82 5.34
C TRP A 263 6.78 -15.49 6.03
N VAL A 264 7.81 -14.97 6.70
CA VAL A 264 7.78 -13.71 7.45
C VAL A 264 8.89 -12.78 6.96
N GLY A 265 8.48 -11.74 6.25
CA GLY A 265 9.34 -10.68 5.78
C GLY A 265 9.63 -9.66 6.87
N THR A 266 10.89 -9.28 7.03
CA THR A 266 11.34 -8.36 8.08
C THR A 266 12.25 -7.27 7.49
N ALA A 267 12.73 -6.35 8.33
CA ALA A 267 13.79 -5.42 7.94
C ALA A 267 15.21 -6.06 7.91
N ALA A 268 15.33 -7.36 8.21
CA ALA A 268 16.59 -8.09 8.25
C ALA A 268 16.57 -9.37 7.40
N GLY A 269 15.68 -9.49 6.43
CA GLY A 269 15.55 -10.63 5.54
C GLY A 269 14.22 -11.36 5.72
N ILE A 270 14.20 -12.63 5.30
CA ILE A 270 13.02 -13.50 5.31
C ILE A 270 13.22 -14.66 6.30
N ASN A 271 12.18 -14.96 7.07
CA ASN A 271 12.12 -16.13 7.94
C ASN A 271 11.08 -17.12 7.39
N ILE A 272 11.42 -18.40 7.33
CA ILE A 272 10.63 -19.44 6.68
C ILE A 272 10.46 -20.59 7.66
N SER A 273 9.22 -21.01 7.91
CA SER A 273 8.91 -22.10 8.83
C SER A 273 7.96 -23.11 8.21
N GLU A 274 8.31 -24.38 8.33
CA GLU A 274 7.49 -25.52 7.90
C GLU A 274 6.42 -25.90 8.95
N ASN A 275 6.53 -25.42 10.19
CA ASN A 275 5.69 -25.90 11.30
C ASN A 275 5.01 -24.78 12.11
N ALA A 276 5.22 -23.50 11.78
CA ALA A 276 4.70 -22.36 12.52
C ALA A 276 3.17 -22.27 12.58
N LEU A 277 2.42 -22.93 11.70
CA LEU A 277 0.96 -22.94 11.77
C LEU A 277 0.39 -23.76 12.94
N HIS A 278 1.10 -24.82 13.35
CA HIS A 278 0.52 -25.85 14.20
C HIS A 278 1.38 -26.22 15.41
N ALA A 279 2.71 -26.12 15.31
CA ALA A 279 3.58 -26.51 16.41
C ALA A 279 3.40 -25.58 17.62
N PRO A 280 3.56 -26.09 18.86
CA PRO A 280 3.65 -25.24 20.04
C PRO A 280 4.73 -24.17 19.85
N ARG A 281 4.50 -22.95 20.36
CA ARG A 281 5.40 -21.80 20.12
C ARG A 281 6.88 -22.08 20.43
N GLY A 282 7.17 -22.84 21.49
CA GLY A 282 8.53 -23.20 21.88
C GLY A 282 9.21 -24.24 20.98
N GLU A 283 8.46 -24.87 20.08
CA GLU A 283 8.91 -25.93 19.15
C GLU A 283 8.95 -25.47 17.68
N VAL A 284 8.51 -24.23 17.41
CA VAL A 284 8.55 -23.68 16.04
C VAL A 284 10.00 -23.47 15.61
N SER A 285 10.32 -23.94 14.41
CA SER A 285 11.62 -23.73 13.80
C SER A 285 11.55 -22.73 12.64
N TRP A 286 12.63 -21.99 12.46
CA TRP A 286 12.77 -21.00 11.39
C TRP A 286 14.10 -21.17 10.68
N ARG A 287 14.08 -21.15 9.35
CA ARG A 287 15.28 -20.83 8.54
C ARG A 287 15.21 -19.37 8.15
N ARG A 288 16.34 -18.66 8.27
CA ARG A 288 16.44 -17.24 7.92
C ARG A 288 17.40 -17.06 6.76
N VAL A 289 16.96 -16.27 5.78
CA VAL A 289 17.80 -15.83 4.66
C VAL A 289 17.95 -14.32 4.72
N SER A 290 19.19 -13.84 4.59
CA SER A 290 19.52 -12.42 4.58
C SER A 290 20.38 -12.05 3.38
N TRP A 291 20.29 -10.80 2.94
CA TRP A 291 21.10 -10.25 1.88
C TRP A 291 22.59 -10.32 2.22
N THR A 292 23.37 -10.78 1.24
CA THR A 292 24.82 -10.86 1.32
C THR A 292 25.45 -10.14 0.12
N PRO A 293 26.45 -9.25 0.33
CA PRO A 293 27.14 -8.60 -0.78
C PRO A 293 27.78 -9.61 -1.74
N ASN A 294 27.65 -9.38 -3.05
CA ASN A 294 28.20 -10.21 -4.15
C ASN A 294 27.63 -11.64 -4.24
N ASP A 295 26.55 -11.94 -3.54
CA ASP A 295 25.70 -13.07 -3.86
C ASP A 295 24.78 -12.65 -5.00
N ASN A 296 24.78 -13.37 -6.13
CA ASN A 296 23.92 -13.08 -7.28
C ASN A 296 22.63 -13.89 -7.28
N ASP A 297 22.56 -14.93 -6.46
CA ASP A 297 21.43 -15.85 -6.37
C ASP A 297 20.66 -15.67 -5.04
N GLY A 298 21.09 -14.76 -4.17
CA GLY A 298 20.41 -14.39 -2.92
C GLY A 298 19.38 -13.26 -3.07
N LEU A 299 18.98 -12.66 -1.94
CA LEU A 299 18.10 -11.49 -1.90
C LEU A 299 18.72 -10.26 -2.60
N LEU A 300 17.90 -9.28 -3.01
CA LEU A 300 18.37 -7.97 -3.49
C LEU A 300 18.68 -6.99 -2.34
N ALA A 301 17.92 -7.09 -1.24
CA ALA A 301 18.06 -6.32 -0.02
C ALA A 301 17.32 -7.00 1.14
N ASN A 302 17.57 -6.56 2.37
CA ASN A 302 17.00 -7.19 3.57
C ASN A 302 15.56 -6.81 3.87
N TRP A 303 15.04 -5.67 3.41
CA TRP A 303 13.68 -5.28 3.76
C TRP A 303 12.66 -5.95 2.84
N ILE A 304 12.02 -7.00 3.36
CA ILE A 304 11.00 -7.78 2.66
C ILE A 304 9.62 -7.25 3.08
N VAL A 305 8.94 -6.59 2.15
CA VAL A 305 7.69 -5.86 2.46
C VAL A 305 6.44 -6.67 2.11
N THR A 306 6.40 -7.21 0.90
CA THR A 306 5.26 -7.99 0.40
C THR A 306 5.74 -9.35 -0.10
N ILE A 307 4.94 -10.39 0.15
CA ILE A 307 5.21 -11.77 -0.25
C ILE A 307 3.94 -12.32 -0.89
N ARG A 308 4.05 -12.90 -2.08
CA ARG A 308 2.92 -13.40 -2.87
C ARG A 308 3.27 -14.72 -3.54
N GLN A 309 2.38 -15.70 -3.50
CA GLN A 309 2.54 -16.93 -4.27
C GLN A 309 1.93 -16.77 -5.66
N GLN A 310 2.68 -17.15 -6.71
CA GLN A 310 2.17 -17.16 -8.07
C GLN A 310 1.22 -18.37 -8.25
N PRO A 311 -0.06 -18.15 -8.61
CA PRO A 311 -1.05 -19.21 -8.71
C PRO A 311 -0.63 -20.35 -9.65
N GLY A 312 -0.82 -21.60 -9.19
CA GLY A 312 -0.53 -22.80 -9.97
C GLY A 312 0.96 -23.13 -10.10
N THR A 313 1.83 -22.49 -9.31
CA THR A 313 3.27 -22.71 -9.28
C THR A 313 3.81 -22.72 -7.84
N ASP A 314 5.00 -23.28 -7.64
CA ASP A 314 5.72 -23.20 -6.36
C ASP A 314 6.47 -21.87 -6.17
N ARG A 315 6.28 -20.89 -7.08
CA ARG A 315 7.03 -19.62 -7.04
C ARG A 315 6.46 -18.70 -5.97
N VAL A 316 7.32 -18.34 -5.01
CA VAL A 316 7.06 -17.32 -4.00
C VAL A 316 7.80 -16.05 -4.38
N TRP A 317 7.05 -15.03 -4.74
CA TRP A 317 7.52 -13.70 -5.13
C TRP A 317 7.59 -12.76 -3.93
N MET A 318 8.58 -11.86 -3.94
CA MET A 318 8.82 -10.92 -2.85
C MET A 318 9.32 -9.58 -3.36
N THR A 319 8.94 -8.51 -2.67
CA THR A 319 9.55 -7.18 -2.87
C THR A 319 10.75 -7.00 -1.94
N ASN A 320 11.86 -6.46 -2.45
CA ASN A 320 13.03 -6.09 -1.65
C ASN A 320 13.22 -4.58 -1.67
N TRP A 321 13.35 -3.95 -0.52
CA TRP A 321 13.72 -2.53 -0.39
C TRP A 321 15.09 -2.37 0.24
N ARG A 322 15.84 -1.38 -0.24
CA ARG A 322 17.18 -1.06 0.25
C ARG A 322 17.19 -0.68 1.73
N THR A 323 18.23 -1.12 2.42
CA THR A 323 18.50 -0.91 3.85
C THR A 323 19.97 -0.68 4.16
N ASP A 324 20.88 -1.10 3.27
CA ASP A 324 22.31 -1.01 3.49
C ASP A 324 22.76 0.45 3.54
N SER A 325 23.35 0.84 4.66
CA SER A 325 23.86 2.21 4.87
C SER A 325 24.92 2.64 3.86
N GLN A 326 25.58 1.69 3.17
CA GLN A 326 26.57 1.96 2.13
C GLN A 326 25.95 1.93 0.72
N ASN A 327 24.63 1.76 0.59
CA ASN A 327 23.89 1.65 -0.66
C ASN A 327 24.42 0.57 -1.61
N ARG A 328 24.83 -0.58 -1.06
CA ARG A 328 25.29 -1.74 -1.83
C ARG A 328 24.16 -2.70 -2.21
N ASP A 329 23.05 -2.65 -1.49
CA ASP A 329 21.83 -3.40 -1.79
C ASP A 329 20.93 -2.60 -2.75
N GLN A 330 19.91 -3.26 -3.31
CA GLN A 330 19.04 -2.65 -4.31
C GLN A 330 17.57 -2.90 -4.02
N ASN A 331 16.71 -1.98 -4.47
CA ASN A 331 15.29 -2.27 -4.58
C ASN A 331 15.03 -3.23 -5.73
N GLY A 332 13.93 -3.97 -5.69
CA GLY A 332 13.42 -4.74 -6.82
C GLY A 332 12.43 -5.80 -6.36
N ILE A 333 12.25 -6.82 -7.21
CA ILE A 333 11.49 -8.01 -6.86
C ILE A 333 12.33 -9.25 -7.10
N ILE A 334 12.02 -10.29 -6.35
CA ILE A 334 12.62 -11.61 -6.51
C ILE A 334 11.53 -12.68 -6.49
N TYR A 335 11.85 -13.88 -6.98
CA TYR A 335 11.13 -15.07 -6.59
C TYR A 335 12.07 -16.23 -6.28
N THR A 336 11.55 -17.20 -5.54
CA THR A 336 12.15 -18.51 -5.32
C THR A 336 11.15 -19.61 -5.67
N GLU A 337 11.64 -20.75 -6.16
CA GLU A 337 10.85 -21.97 -6.41
C GLU A 337 11.41 -23.21 -5.68
N ASP A 338 12.51 -23.03 -4.92
CA ASP A 338 13.20 -24.09 -4.18
C ASP A 338 13.08 -23.90 -2.66
N GLY A 339 12.02 -23.21 -2.24
CA GLY A 339 11.76 -22.92 -0.84
C GLY A 339 12.69 -21.84 -0.27
N GLY A 340 13.35 -21.03 -1.07
CA GLY A 340 14.21 -19.93 -0.63
C GLY A 340 15.67 -20.34 -0.44
N GLU A 341 16.14 -21.32 -1.20
CA GLU A 341 17.56 -21.65 -1.31
C GLU A 341 18.24 -20.76 -2.36
N THR A 342 17.55 -20.48 -3.48
CA THR A 342 17.99 -19.54 -4.51
C THR A 342 16.86 -18.58 -4.93
N PHE A 343 17.26 -17.44 -5.50
CA PHE A 343 16.37 -16.34 -5.85
C PHE A 343 16.70 -15.77 -7.24
N HIS A 344 15.66 -15.61 -8.05
CA HIS A 344 15.72 -14.93 -9.34
C HIS A 344 15.35 -13.46 -9.16
N ARG A 345 16.09 -12.54 -9.79
CA ARG A 345 16.01 -11.09 -9.53
C ARG A 345 15.51 -10.31 -10.73
N PHE A 346 14.62 -9.33 -10.48
CA PHE A 346 14.02 -8.50 -11.52
C PHE A 346 13.81 -7.07 -11.04
N LEU A 347 13.63 -6.16 -12.00
CA LEU A 347 13.34 -4.74 -11.74
C LEU A 347 14.33 -4.10 -10.77
N GLU A 348 15.62 -4.46 -10.88
CA GLU A 348 16.69 -3.93 -10.03
C GLU A 348 16.72 -2.40 -10.06
N GLY A 349 16.75 -1.79 -8.87
CA GLY A 349 16.69 -0.34 -8.67
C GLY A 349 15.26 0.24 -8.61
N ILE A 350 14.23 -0.52 -8.97
CA ILE A 350 12.83 -0.07 -8.93
C ILE A 350 12.21 -0.44 -7.57
N ARG A 351 11.57 0.53 -6.92
CA ARG A 351 10.84 0.28 -5.68
C ARG A 351 9.42 -0.20 -5.98
N VAL A 352 9.25 -1.51 -5.94
CA VAL A 352 7.96 -2.20 -6.11
C VAL A 352 7.29 -2.35 -4.74
N ASN A 353 6.00 -2.03 -4.67
CA ASN A 353 5.17 -2.06 -3.48
C ASN A 353 4.32 -3.35 -3.37
N ASP A 354 3.88 -3.90 -4.50
CA ASP A 354 3.10 -5.15 -4.54
C ASP A 354 3.25 -5.86 -5.90
N ILE A 355 2.92 -7.16 -5.90
CA ILE A 355 3.05 -8.07 -7.04
C ILE A 355 1.70 -8.77 -7.23
N GLY A 356 1.17 -8.74 -8.45
CA GLY A 356 -0.11 -9.36 -8.79
C GLY A 356 0.01 -10.28 -9.99
N PHE A 357 -0.89 -11.25 -10.06
CA PHE A 357 -0.94 -12.24 -11.12
C PHE A 357 -2.33 -12.24 -11.75
N TRP A 358 -2.40 -12.22 -13.07
CA TRP A 358 -3.67 -12.36 -13.77
C TRP A 358 -3.44 -13.08 -15.09
N ASN A 359 -4.15 -14.19 -15.30
CA ASN A 359 -3.86 -15.16 -16.35
C ASN A 359 -2.39 -15.61 -16.31
N SER A 360 -1.64 -15.43 -17.40
CA SER A 360 -0.23 -15.77 -17.51
C SER A 360 0.72 -14.60 -17.23
N SER A 361 0.18 -13.42 -16.92
CA SER A 361 0.97 -12.19 -16.81
C SER A 361 1.25 -11.85 -15.36
N ILE A 362 2.43 -11.26 -15.13
CA ILE A 362 2.88 -10.77 -13.83
C ILE A 362 2.86 -9.24 -13.85
N PHE A 363 2.28 -8.66 -12.82
CA PHE A 363 2.17 -7.23 -12.63
C PHE A 363 2.95 -6.81 -11.40
N ALA A 364 3.66 -5.69 -11.48
CA ALA A 364 4.39 -5.11 -10.36
C ALA A 364 4.01 -3.63 -10.20
N ALA A 365 3.37 -3.31 -9.07
CA ALA A 365 2.96 -1.96 -8.71
C ALA A 365 4.13 -1.24 -8.04
N ALA A 366 4.64 -0.17 -8.65
CA ALA A 366 5.82 0.55 -8.18
C ALA A 366 5.53 2.03 -7.86
N ASP A 367 6.47 2.67 -7.17
CA ASP A 367 6.41 4.11 -6.87
C ASP A 367 6.31 4.99 -8.12
N ASN A 368 6.80 4.50 -9.26
CA ASN A 368 6.88 5.24 -10.52
C ASN A 368 6.02 4.64 -11.64
N GLY A 369 5.18 3.64 -11.41
CA GLY A 369 4.35 3.06 -12.48
C GLY A 369 3.91 1.63 -12.23
N LEU A 370 3.16 1.09 -13.19
CA LEU A 370 2.81 -0.32 -13.27
C LEU A 370 3.72 -1.01 -14.28
N TYR A 371 4.37 -2.10 -13.88
CA TYR A 371 5.20 -2.93 -14.74
C TYR A 371 4.47 -4.24 -15.06
N ILE A 372 4.59 -4.70 -16.30
CA ILE A 372 3.89 -5.88 -16.82
C ILE A 372 4.90 -6.80 -17.49
N SER A 373 4.83 -8.09 -17.19
CA SER A 373 5.57 -9.14 -17.87
C SER A 373 4.62 -10.24 -18.34
N ASP A 374 4.73 -10.60 -19.62
CA ASP A 374 3.96 -11.68 -20.25
C ASP A 374 4.82 -12.94 -20.51
N ASP A 375 6.04 -12.97 -19.96
CA ASP A 375 7.06 -13.97 -20.25
C ASP A 375 7.81 -14.42 -18.98
N ASP A 376 7.08 -14.60 -17.88
CA ASP A 376 7.62 -15.08 -16.59
C ASP A 376 8.75 -14.20 -16.01
N GLY A 377 8.68 -12.89 -16.24
CA GLY A 377 9.64 -11.92 -15.75
C GLY A 377 10.87 -11.73 -16.64
N ASN A 378 10.99 -12.44 -17.76
CA ASN A 378 12.14 -12.30 -18.67
C ASN A 378 12.24 -10.89 -19.29
N SER A 379 11.10 -10.25 -19.54
CA SER A 379 11.01 -8.85 -19.96
C SER A 379 9.86 -8.13 -19.28
N TRP A 380 10.01 -6.81 -19.15
CA TRP A 380 9.06 -5.95 -18.46
C TRP A 380 8.76 -4.69 -19.26
N THR A 381 7.48 -4.38 -19.40
CA THR A 381 6.99 -3.12 -19.97
C THR A 381 6.43 -2.25 -18.86
N ARG A 382 6.87 -0.99 -18.78
CA ARG A 382 6.29 0.01 -17.88
C ARG A 382 5.14 0.73 -18.57
N LEU A 383 3.97 0.72 -17.95
CA LEU A 383 2.84 1.55 -18.34
C LEU A 383 3.04 2.98 -17.80
N GLU A 384 3.14 3.96 -18.69
CA GLU A 384 3.35 5.37 -18.33
C GLU A 384 2.19 5.95 -17.51
N GLN A 385 0.95 5.61 -17.89
CA GLN A 385 -0.25 6.11 -17.25
C GLN A 385 -1.44 5.21 -17.54
N ILE A 386 -2.27 4.93 -16.53
CA ILE A 386 -3.57 4.29 -16.74
C ILE A 386 -4.60 5.33 -17.19
N VAL A 387 -5.16 5.12 -18.38
CA VAL A 387 -6.18 5.97 -18.99
C VAL A 387 -7.39 5.12 -19.37
N SER A 388 -8.59 5.63 -19.08
CA SER A 388 -9.85 5.05 -19.53
C SER A 388 -10.57 6.02 -20.48
N PRO A 389 -11.62 5.56 -21.19
CA PRO A 389 -12.39 6.45 -22.05
C PRO A 389 -13.00 7.65 -21.34
N ASN A 390 -13.16 7.61 -20.01
CA ASN A 390 -13.88 8.63 -19.23
C ASN A 390 -13.00 9.28 -18.14
N SER A 391 -11.77 8.82 -17.95
CA SER A 391 -10.95 9.19 -16.79
C SER A 391 -9.47 8.81 -16.98
N PHE A 392 -8.63 9.18 -16.01
CA PHE A 392 -7.24 8.74 -15.91
C PHE A 392 -6.80 8.71 -14.45
N ILE A 393 -5.78 7.88 -14.19
CA ILE A 393 -4.98 7.89 -12.96
C ILE A 393 -3.82 8.87 -13.17
N ARG A 394 -3.55 9.75 -12.20
CA ARG A 394 -2.41 10.67 -12.26
C ARG A 394 -1.07 9.95 -12.53
N ALA A 395 -0.27 10.47 -13.47
CA ALA A 395 1.02 9.86 -13.85
C ALA A 395 2.10 9.92 -12.74
N ASP A 396 1.98 10.89 -11.82
CA ASP A 396 2.89 11.08 -10.69
C ASP A 396 2.40 10.40 -9.40
N THR A 397 1.31 9.64 -9.46
CA THR A 397 0.82 8.87 -8.33
C THR A 397 1.63 7.60 -8.12
N ARG A 398 1.60 7.08 -6.90
CA ARG A 398 2.15 5.76 -6.57
C ARG A 398 1.12 4.67 -6.79
N TYR A 399 1.62 3.50 -7.16
CA TYR A 399 0.86 2.26 -7.28
C TYR A 399 1.19 1.41 -6.05
N PHE A 400 0.18 1.01 -5.30
CA PHE A 400 0.35 0.46 -3.95
C PHE A 400 0.04 -1.03 -3.86
N ALA A 401 -1.03 -1.48 -4.52
CA ALA A 401 -1.56 -2.83 -4.34
C ALA A 401 -2.08 -3.42 -5.64
N LEU A 402 -2.02 -4.75 -5.75
CA LEU A 402 -2.52 -5.54 -6.86
C LEU A 402 -3.29 -6.74 -6.32
N SER A 403 -4.42 -7.04 -6.95
CA SER A 403 -5.14 -8.30 -6.69
C SER A 403 -5.98 -8.67 -7.89
N ALA A 404 -6.36 -9.94 -8.01
CA ALA A 404 -7.08 -10.45 -9.16
C ALA A 404 -8.33 -11.21 -8.72
N THR A 405 -9.46 -10.79 -9.26
CA THR A 405 -10.70 -11.57 -9.23
C THR A 405 -10.71 -12.55 -10.40
N ASP A 406 -11.77 -13.36 -10.50
CA ASP A 406 -11.98 -14.28 -11.63
C ASP A 406 -11.99 -13.57 -12.99
N GLN A 407 -12.36 -12.30 -13.06
CA GLN A 407 -12.56 -11.59 -14.33
C GLN A 407 -11.58 -10.45 -14.58
N ASN A 408 -11.03 -9.84 -13.53
CA ASN A 408 -10.24 -8.61 -13.67
C ASN A 408 -9.00 -8.63 -12.79
N LEU A 409 -7.92 -8.04 -13.31
CA LEU A 409 -6.86 -7.50 -12.48
C LEU A 409 -7.32 -6.15 -11.91
N TRP A 410 -7.01 -5.91 -10.64
CA TRP A 410 -7.26 -4.66 -9.94
C TRP A 410 -5.97 -4.03 -9.43
N VAL A 411 -5.91 -2.70 -9.52
CA VAL A 411 -4.74 -1.90 -9.18
C VAL A 411 -5.16 -0.79 -8.21
N GLY A 412 -4.60 -0.80 -7.00
CA GLY A 412 -4.76 0.23 -5.99
C GLY A 412 -3.71 1.32 -6.15
N THR A 413 -4.13 2.58 -6.23
CA THR A 413 -3.22 3.73 -6.45
C THR A 413 -3.51 4.87 -5.48
N GLY A 414 -2.68 5.90 -5.49
CA GLY A 414 -2.96 7.18 -4.79
C GLY A 414 -4.04 8.06 -5.45
N ASP A 415 -4.65 7.66 -6.57
CA ASP A 415 -5.64 8.44 -7.32
C ASP A 415 -6.86 7.62 -7.77
N GLY A 416 -7.22 6.60 -6.97
CA GLY A 416 -8.33 5.69 -7.21
C GLY A 416 -7.86 4.26 -7.45
N ILE A 417 -8.81 3.43 -7.87
CA ILE A 417 -8.55 2.07 -8.31
C ILE A 417 -8.76 1.95 -9.81
N ALA A 418 -7.99 1.08 -10.44
CA ALA A 418 -8.17 0.73 -11.84
C ALA A 418 -8.38 -0.77 -12.00
N SER A 419 -9.12 -1.18 -13.02
CA SER A 419 -9.30 -2.59 -13.37
C SER A 419 -9.21 -2.84 -14.86
N THR A 420 -8.71 -4.01 -15.23
CA THR A 420 -8.63 -4.49 -16.62
C THR A 420 -9.03 -5.96 -16.70
N ASN A 421 -9.68 -6.36 -17.79
CA ASN A 421 -10.01 -7.75 -18.12
C ASN A 421 -9.36 -8.21 -19.43
N ASP A 422 -8.39 -7.46 -19.93
CA ASP A 422 -7.71 -7.69 -21.22
C ASP A 422 -6.18 -7.48 -21.14
N GLY A 423 -5.60 -7.62 -19.95
CA GLY A 423 -4.15 -7.54 -19.75
C GLY A 423 -3.59 -6.12 -19.74
N GLY A 424 -4.45 -5.11 -19.64
CA GLY A 424 -4.06 -3.70 -19.57
C GLY A 424 -4.19 -2.93 -20.90
N GLU A 425 -4.80 -3.54 -21.92
CA GLU A 425 -5.16 -2.87 -23.18
C GLU A 425 -6.26 -1.83 -22.96
N SER A 426 -7.23 -2.13 -22.09
CA SER A 426 -8.26 -1.20 -21.66
C SER A 426 -8.48 -1.22 -20.15
N TRP A 427 -8.91 -0.06 -19.63
CA TRP A 427 -9.03 0.18 -18.21
C TRP A 427 -10.38 0.79 -17.84
N ARG A 428 -10.91 0.34 -16.70
CA ARG A 428 -11.94 1.05 -15.92
C ARG A 428 -11.26 1.72 -14.72
N ILE A 429 -11.71 2.92 -14.37
CA ILE A 429 -11.18 3.67 -13.24
C ILE A 429 -12.33 4.05 -12.32
N ILE A 430 -12.16 3.81 -11.03
CA ILE A 430 -13.10 4.18 -9.98
C ILE A 430 -12.37 5.07 -8.98
N ARG A 431 -12.98 6.21 -8.68
CA ARG A 431 -12.54 7.15 -7.65
C ARG A 431 -13.67 7.34 -6.63
N VAL A 432 -13.37 8.03 -5.54
CA VAL A 432 -14.40 8.62 -4.69
C VAL A 432 -15.31 9.45 -5.58
N ASP A 433 -16.60 9.21 -5.47
CA ASP A 433 -17.58 9.94 -6.20
C ASP A 433 -18.42 10.81 -5.28
N MET A 434 -18.70 12.02 -5.74
CA MET A 434 -19.59 12.96 -5.11
C MET A 434 -20.58 13.44 -6.17
N PRO A 435 -21.76 12.81 -6.28
CA PRO A 435 -22.79 13.23 -7.21
C PRO A 435 -23.15 14.71 -7.04
N LEU A 436 -23.54 15.35 -8.14
CA LEU A 436 -23.96 16.76 -8.13
C LEU A 436 -25.27 16.98 -7.34
N SER A 437 -26.07 15.94 -7.15
CA SER A 437 -27.26 15.96 -6.30
C SER A 437 -27.43 14.67 -5.51
N GLY A 438 -28.00 14.76 -4.30
CA GLY A 438 -28.31 13.62 -3.45
C GLY A 438 -27.16 13.03 -2.63
N GLY A 439 -25.98 13.66 -2.66
CA GLY A 439 -24.82 13.25 -1.87
C GLY A 439 -24.29 11.85 -2.18
N ASN A 440 -23.48 11.31 -1.25
CA ASN A 440 -22.99 9.94 -1.30
C ASN A 440 -23.14 9.27 0.08
N ILE A 441 -22.79 8.00 0.20
CA ILE A 441 -22.92 7.24 1.45
C ILE A 441 -22.15 7.83 2.66
N TYR A 442 -21.10 8.61 2.44
CA TYR A 442 -20.33 9.27 3.51
C TYR A 442 -20.84 10.68 3.83
N GLN A 443 -21.56 11.30 2.90
CA GLN A 443 -22.15 12.63 3.02
C GLN A 443 -23.55 12.63 2.36
N PRO A 444 -24.55 11.94 2.95
CA PRO A 444 -25.85 11.75 2.32
C PRO A 444 -26.67 13.04 2.23
N ASP A 445 -26.43 13.99 3.14
CA ASP A 445 -27.14 15.27 3.21
C ASP A 445 -26.40 16.40 2.49
N ALA A 446 -25.45 16.07 1.61
CA ALA A 446 -24.70 17.10 0.90
C ALA A 446 -25.62 17.92 -0.03
N PRO A 447 -25.38 19.24 -0.13
CA PRO A 447 -26.23 20.11 -0.93
C PRO A 447 -26.10 19.82 -2.42
N ASP A 448 -27.21 19.89 -3.13
CA ASP A 448 -27.23 19.84 -4.59
C ASP A 448 -26.50 21.06 -5.17
N VAL A 449 -25.57 20.80 -6.09
CA VAL A 449 -24.77 21.81 -6.78
C VAL A 449 -24.78 21.55 -8.28
N LYS A 450 -24.58 22.59 -9.08
CA LYS A 450 -24.49 22.43 -10.55
C LYS A 450 -23.09 22.06 -11.03
N THR A 451 -22.09 22.46 -10.24
CA THR A 451 -20.68 22.20 -10.47
C THR A 451 -19.90 22.38 -9.17
N TYR A 452 -18.78 21.69 -9.04
CA TYR A 452 -17.79 21.95 -8.00
C TYR A 452 -16.40 21.60 -8.50
N ALA A 453 -15.37 22.07 -7.78
CA ALA A 453 -13.98 21.73 -8.04
C ALA A 453 -13.38 20.96 -6.86
N TYR A 454 -12.55 19.97 -7.13
CA TYR A 454 -11.90 19.15 -6.10
C TYR A 454 -10.49 18.66 -6.52
N PRO A 455 -9.55 18.52 -5.58
CA PRO A 455 -9.64 19.01 -4.19
C PRO A 455 -9.70 20.54 -4.15
N ASN A 456 -10.39 21.09 -3.14
CA ASN A 456 -10.49 22.53 -2.91
C ASN A 456 -10.50 22.79 -1.39
N PRO A 457 -9.42 23.36 -0.82
CA PRO A 457 -8.29 24.02 -1.48
C PRO A 457 -7.40 23.10 -2.34
N TYR A 458 -6.82 23.66 -3.39
CA TYR A 458 -5.92 23.00 -4.34
C TYR A 458 -4.48 23.46 -4.13
N SER A 459 -3.56 22.51 -4.00
CA SER A 459 -2.10 22.73 -3.98
C SER A 459 -1.50 22.04 -5.21
N PRO A 460 -0.95 22.79 -6.19
CA PRO A 460 -0.19 22.19 -7.27
C PRO A 460 0.92 21.24 -6.81
N ARG A 461 1.57 21.52 -5.66
CA ARG A 461 2.63 20.64 -5.14
C ARG A 461 2.13 19.33 -4.53
N GLN A 462 0.95 19.34 -3.90
CA GLN A 462 0.42 18.16 -3.20
C GLN A 462 -0.56 17.35 -4.05
N HIS A 463 -1.31 18.01 -4.94
CA HIS A 463 -2.41 17.40 -5.67
C HIS A 463 -2.16 17.30 -7.18
N SER A 464 -1.22 18.09 -7.72
CA SER A 464 -0.82 18.17 -9.14
C SER A 464 -1.88 18.65 -10.12
N LEU A 465 -3.16 18.44 -9.82
CA LEU A 465 -4.29 18.91 -10.60
C LEU A 465 -5.56 19.09 -9.73
N VAL A 466 -6.46 19.94 -10.21
CA VAL A 466 -7.83 20.10 -9.72
C VAL A 466 -8.81 19.67 -10.82
N ARG A 467 -9.88 18.98 -10.41
CA ARG A 467 -10.95 18.47 -11.28
C ARG A 467 -12.19 19.32 -11.06
N ILE A 468 -12.84 19.75 -12.14
CA ILE A 468 -14.06 20.55 -12.14
C ILE A 468 -15.18 19.66 -12.66
N LYS A 469 -16.06 19.20 -11.78
CA LYS A 469 -17.20 18.33 -12.13
C LYS A 469 -18.41 19.17 -12.55
N PHE A 470 -19.11 18.75 -13.59
CA PHE A 470 -20.34 19.39 -14.08
C PHE A 470 -21.22 18.39 -14.84
N GLU A 471 -22.53 18.65 -14.89
CA GLU A 471 -23.49 17.84 -15.65
C GLU A 471 -23.68 18.41 -17.07
N LEU A 472 -23.89 17.53 -18.05
CA LEU A 472 -24.34 17.88 -19.39
C LEU A 472 -25.69 17.22 -19.69
N ARG A 473 -26.71 18.02 -20.03
CA ARG A 473 -28.05 17.51 -20.36
C ARG A 473 -28.26 17.24 -21.84
N ASP A 474 -27.63 18.06 -22.68
CA ASP A 474 -27.70 17.97 -24.14
C ASP A 474 -26.29 17.85 -24.72
N GLN A 475 -26.13 17.04 -25.76
CA GLN A 475 -24.86 16.94 -26.47
C GLN A 475 -24.44 18.30 -27.03
N GLY A 476 -23.16 18.65 -26.86
CA GLY A 476 -22.54 19.80 -27.49
C GLY A 476 -21.21 20.15 -26.84
N PRO A 477 -20.45 21.11 -27.41
CA PRO A 477 -19.14 21.47 -26.91
C PRO A 477 -19.23 22.15 -25.55
N VAL A 478 -18.29 21.84 -24.66
CA VAL A 478 -18.16 22.52 -23.36
C VAL A 478 -16.85 23.28 -23.31
N THR A 479 -16.92 24.53 -22.85
CA THR A 479 -15.74 25.37 -22.60
C THR A 479 -15.70 25.75 -21.14
N VAL A 480 -14.62 25.41 -20.45
CA VAL A 480 -14.36 25.86 -19.08
C VAL A 480 -13.34 26.99 -19.11
N ARG A 481 -13.71 28.18 -18.62
CA ARG A 481 -12.81 29.34 -18.53
C ARG A 481 -12.47 29.61 -17.07
N ILE A 482 -11.19 29.76 -16.79
CA ILE A 482 -10.66 30.03 -15.45
C ILE A 482 -10.17 31.47 -15.41
N PHE A 483 -10.48 32.17 -14.32
CA PHE A 483 -10.20 33.59 -14.11
C PHE A 483 -9.52 33.81 -12.76
N ASP A 484 -8.67 34.82 -12.68
CA ASP A 484 -8.13 35.30 -11.41
C ASP A 484 -9.18 36.13 -10.64
N PHE A 485 -8.80 36.65 -9.46
CA PHE A 485 -9.68 37.50 -8.65
C PHE A 485 -10.11 38.80 -9.35
N GLY A 486 -9.30 39.31 -10.28
CA GLY A 486 -9.62 40.47 -11.10
C GLY A 486 -10.51 40.16 -12.31
N MET A 487 -11.00 38.91 -12.43
CA MET A 487 -11.73 38.40 -13.59
C MET A 487 -10.92 38.43 -14.90
N ASN A 488 -9.59 38.46 -14.83
CA ASN A 488 -8.74 38.26 -16.00
C ASN A 488 -8.67 36.77 -16.32
N ARG A 489 -8.80 36.42 -17.61
CA ARG A 489 -8.77 35.02 -18.04
C ARG A 489 -7.37 34.43 -17.89
N VAL A 490 -7.27 33.35 -17.14
CA VAL A 490 -6.05 32.60 -16.85
C VAL A 490 -5.87 31.44 -17.82
N ARG A 491 -6.92 30.65 -18.01
CA ARG A 491 -6.90 29.43 -18.83
C ARG A 491 -8.25 29.19 -19.47
N THR A 492 -8.25 28.58 -20.65
CA THR A 492 -9.44 27.99 -21.28
C THR A 492 -9.19 26.51 -21.47
N LEU A 493 -10.14 25.68 -21.04
CA LEU A 493 -10.16 24.24 -21.22
C LEU A 493 -11.34 23.89 -22.12
N SER A 494 -11.11 23.04 -23.11
CA SER A 494 -12.17 22.50 -23.96
C SER A 494 -12.43 21.06 -23.55
N VAL A 495 -13.70 20.67 -23.41
CA VAL A 495 -14.10 19.29 -23.15
C VAL A 495 -14.89 18.79 -24.35
N ASN A 496 -14.45 17.67 -24.92
CA ASN A 496 -15.13 17.02 -26.02
C ASN A 496 -16.23 16.11 -25.46
N SER A 497 -17.42 16.67 -25.28
CA SER A 497 -18.60 15.91 -24.84
C SER A 497 -19.40 15.38 -26.03
N ASN A 498 -19.64 14.07 -26.01
CA ASN A 498 -20.32 13.33 -27.08
C ASN A 498 -21.73 12.85 -26.71
N ARG A 499 -22.13 12.91 -25.43
CA ARG A 499 -23.45 12.50 -24.95
C ARG A 499 -23.80 13.20 -23.62
N PRO A 500 -25.06 13.19 -23.17
CA PRO A 500 -25.44 13.65 -21.84
C PRO A 500 -24.76 12.81 -20.72
N GLY A 501 -24.56 13.42 -19.55
CA GLY A 501 -23.98 12.79 -18.36
C GLY A 501 -23.10 13.74 -17.55
N SER A 502 -22.48 13.23 -16.48
CA SER A 502 -21.53 13.97 -15.65
C SER A 502 -20.12 13.93 -16.26
N TYR A 503 -19.42 15.06 -16.24
CA TYR A 503 -18.09 15.24 -16.85
C TYR A 503 -17.13 15.95 -15.90
N GLU A 504 -15.83 15.81 -16.18
CA GLU A 504 -14.78 16.52 -15.47
C GLU A 504 -13.87 17.28 -16.45
N ALA A 505 -13.54 18.52 -16.10
CA ALA A 505 -12.44 19.26 -16.70
C ALA A 505 -11.29 19.37 -15.70
N VAL A 506 -10.06 19.13 -16.17
CA VAL A 506 -8.87 19.15 -15.31
C VAL A 506 -8.01 20.39 -15.56
N TRP A 507 -7.57 21.02 -14.48
CA TRP A 507 -6.61 22.13 -14.50
C TRP A 507 -5.41 21.81 -13.60
N ASP A 508 -4.20 22.07 -14.07
CA ASP A 508 -2.93 21.81 -13.39
C ASP A 508 -2.42 23.03 -12.60
N GLY A 509 -3.18 24.12 -12.54
CA GLY A 509 -2.73 25.35 -11.90
C GLY A 509 -1.84 26.22 -12.80
N THR A 510 -1.86 26.03 -14.12
CA THR A 510 -1.08 26.84 -15.06
C THR A 510 -1.92 27.84 -15.86
N ASP A 511 -1.32 28.95 -16.26
CA ASP A 511 -1.88 29.91 -17.21
C ASP A 511 -1.92 29.34 -18.64
N GLN A 512 -2.42 30.11 -19.60
CA GLN A 512 -2.48 29.72 -21.01
C GLN A 512 -1.10 29.45 -21.65
N ASN A 513 0.00 29.89 -21.03
CA ASN A 513 1.37 29.68 -21.47
C ASN A 513 2.08 28.53 -20.72
N GLY A 514 1.36 27.80 -19.87
CA GLY A 514 1.92 26.71 -19.05
C GLY A 514 2.69 27.17 -17.82
N ARG A 515 2.58 28.45 -17.42
CA ARG A 515 3.23 28.98 -16.21
C ARG A 515 2.35 28.77 -15.00
N LEU A 516 2.91 28.23 -13.91
CA LEU A 516 2.20 28.14 -12.63
C LEU A 516 1.69 29.51 -12.20
N VAL A 517 0.44 29.55 -11.76
CA VAL A 517 -0.20 30.77 -11.28
C VAL A 517 0.04 30.96 -9.78
N ALA A 518 -0.16 32.19 -9.29
CA ALA A 518 0.08 32.50 -7.88
C ALA A 518 -1.00 31.91 -6.95
N ASN A 519 -0.65 31.70 -5.68
CA ASN A 519 -1.62 31.40 -4.61
C ASN A 519 -2.74 32.45 -4.60
N GLY A 520 -3.98 32.01 -4.47
CA GLY A 520 -5.13 32.92 -4.48
C GLY A 520 -6.46 32.24 -4.80
N THR A 521 -7.50 33.07 -4.87
CA THR A 521 -8.83 32.65 -5.32
C THR A 521 -8.93 32.78 -6.83
N TYR A 522 -9.38 31.71 -7.48
CA TYR A 522 -9.72 31.64 -8.89
C TYR A 522 -11.20 31.32 -9.05
N PHE A 523 -11.80 31.82 -10.13
CA PHE A 523 -13.17 31.51 -10.50
C PHE A 523 -13.15 30.71 -11.80
N TYR A 524 -14.03 29.73 -11.93
CA TYR A 524 -14.22 29.03 -13.19
C TYR A 524 -15.66 29.17 -13.65
N VAL A 525 -15.82 29.08 -14.96
CA VAL A 525 -17.10 29.18 -15.65
C VAL A 525 -17.18 28.03 -16.64
N VAL A 526 -18.22 27.22 -16.54
CA VAL A 526 -18.55 26.13 -17.45
C VAL A 526 -19.65 26.61 -18.40
N ASP A 527 -19.30 26.85 -19.65
CA ASP A 527 -20.26 27.15 -20.71
C ASP A 527 -20.58 25.88 -21.49
N LYS A 528 -21.86 25.51 -21.48
CA LYS A 528 -22.37 24.26 -22.04
C LYS A 528 -23.73 24.50 -22.74
N PRO A 529 -24.19 23.57 -23.59
CA PRO A 529 -25.57 23.56 -24.05
C PRO A 529 -26.55 23.68 -22.87
N GLY A 530 -27.55 24.55 -23.01
CA GLY A 530 -28.58 24.76 -21.99
C GLY A 530 -28.22 25.72 -20.86
N GLY A 531 -26.97 26.22 -20.77
CA GLY A 531 -26.67 27.28 -19.81
C GLY A 531 -25.20 27.44 -19.43
N ARG A 532 -25.00 28.21 -18.36
CA ARG A 532 -23.70 28.50 -17.78
C ARG A 532 -23.76 28.21 -16.28
N ASP A 533 -22.73 27.52 -15.80
CA ASP A 533 -22.48 27.31 -14.37
C ASP A 533 -21.13 27.91 -13.99
N ASP A 534 -20.95 28.21 -12.71
CA ASP A 534 -19.72 28.79 -12.20
C ASP A 534 -19.39 28.27 -10.80
N GLY A 535 -18.12 28.42 -10.42
CA GLY A 535 -17.64 28.05 -9.11
C GLY A 535 -16.27 28.66 -8.82
N LYS A 536 -15.70 28.25 -7.69
CA LYS A 536 -14.46 28.81 -7.15
C LYS A 536 -13.44 27.72 -6.87
N ILE A 537 -12.17 28.03 -7.11
CA ILE A 537 -10.99 27.25 -6.69
C ILE A 537 -10.16 28.13 -5.77
N LEU A 538 -9.82 27.63 -4.58
CA LEU A 538 -8.82 28.25 -3.72
C LEU A 538 -7.48 27.54 -3.95
N LEU A 539 -6.52 28.23 -4.57
CA LEU A 539 -5.17 27.71 -4.81
C LEU A 539 -4.24 28.13 -3.67
N MET A 540 -3.62 27.16 -3.01
CA MET A 540 -2.71 27.36 -1.88
C MET A 540 -1.61 26.30 -1.90
N ASP A 541 -0.38 26.73 -2.12
CA ASP A 541 0.85 25.96 -1.85
C ASP A 541 1.58 26.43 -0.59
#